data_AF-A0A956I873-F1
#
_entry.id   AF-A0A956I873-F1
#
_cell.length_a   1.000
_cell.length_b   1.000
_cell.length_c   1.000
_cell.angle_alpha   90.00
_cell.angle_beta   90.00
_cell.angle_gamma   90.00
#
_symmetry.space_group_name_H-M   'P 1'
#
loop_
_entity.id
_entity.type
_entity.pdbx_description
1 polymer ?
#
loop_
_entity_poly.entity_id
_entity_poly.type
_entity_poly.pdbx_seq_one_letter_code
_entity_poly.pdbx_strand_id
1 'polypeptide(L)'
;MEIIKPGTYIDFMRLARPVITATLLLSALAIVSLFFPGPNYGIDFAGGTEIQLAFNGEVSTAELRGMLDEVGHQGADVVKVEG
;
A
#
# COMPACT_ATOMS: atom_id res chain seq x y z
N MET A 1 14.58 32.94 -15.40
CA MET A 1 13.92 33.17 -14.10
C MET A 1 14.55 32.22 -13.10
N GLU A 2 15.16 32.75 -12.05
CA GLU A 2 15.74 31.94 -10.98
C GLU A 2 14.70 31.84 -9.85
N ILE A 3 14.29 30.62 -9.52
CA ILE A 3 13.27 30.36 -8.47
C ILE A 3 13.86 30.62 -7.08
N ILE A 4 15.17 30.42 -6.92
CA ILE A 4 15.91 30.73 -5.69
C ILE A 4 17.04 31.66 -6.05
N LYS A 5 17.11 32.82 -5.39
CA LYS A 5 18.11 33.84 -5.68
C LYS A 5 19.50 33.40 -5.20
N PRO A 6 20.57 33.70 -5.95
CA PRO A 6 21.95 33.52 -5.49
C PRO A 6 22.18 34.21 -4.15
N GLY A 7 22.79 33.52 -3.20
CA GLY A 7 23.02 34.04 -1.83
C GLY A 7 21.85 33.80 -0.84
N THR A 8 20.78 33.11 -1.24
CA THR A 8 19.74 32.68 -0.30
C THR A 8 20.31 31.65 0.68
N TYR A 9 20.34 31.99 1.96
CA TYR A 9 20.72 31.07 3.05
C TYR A 9 19.46 30.55 3.75
N ILE A 10 19.28 29.23 3.73
CA ILE A 10 18.19 28.55 4.44
C ILE A 10 18.81 27.67 5.52
N ASP A 11 18.53 27.98 6.78
CA ASP A 11 18.98 27.19 7.92
C ASP A 11 18.07 25.98 8.16
N PHE A 12 18.33 24.91 7.42
CA PHE A 12 17.66 23.62 7.62
C PHE A 12 18.04 22.95 8.94
N MET A 13 19.21 23.28 9.49
CA MET A 13 19.74 22.64 10.70
C MET A 13 18.96 23.04 11.94
N ARG A 14 18.33 24.23 11.95
CA ARG A 14 17.38 24.64 12.98
C ARG A 14 16.23 23.65 13.18
N LEU A 15 15.80 22.95 12.12
CA LEU A 15 14.69 21.98 12.16
C LEU A 15 15.17 20.52 12.27
N ALA A 16 16.48 20.27 12.30
CA ALA A 16 17.00 18.90 12.25
C ALA A 16 16.48 18.03 13.39
N ARG A 17 16.53 18.52 14.64
CA ARG A 17 16.12 17.75 15.83
C ARG A 17 14.63 17.33 15.80
N PRO A 18 13.66 18.25 15.60
CA PRO A 18 12.25 17.83 15.54
C PRO A 18 11.97 16.92 14.34
N VAL A 19 12.58 17.16 13.18
CA VAL A 19 12.40 16.31 11.99
C VAL A 19 12.94 14.90 12.22
N ILE A 20 14.16 14.76 12.74
CA ILE A 20 14.75 13.45 13.05
C ILE A 20 13.89 12.70 14.06
N THR A 21 13.40 13.39 15.10
CA THR A 21 12.53 12.77 16.12
C THR A 21 11.23 12.27 15.49
N ALA A 22 10.58 13.08 14.65
CA ALA A 22 9.36 12.67 13.95
C ALA A 22 9.61 11.48 13.01
N THR A 23 10.71 11.48 12.25
CA THR A 23 11.07 10.37 11.38
C THR A 23 11.30 9.09 12.16
N LEU A 24 12.06 9.15 13.26
CA LEU A 24 12.30 7.97 14.11
C LEU A 24 11.00 7.41 14.69
N LEU A 25 10.08 8.27 15.14
CA LEU A 25 8.77 7.85 15.62
C LEU A 25 7.95 7.19 14.53
N LEU A 26 7.88 7.78 13.34
CA LEU A 26 7.15 7.19 12.21
C LEU A 26 7.76 5.85 11.76
N SER A 27 9.08 5.75 11.72
CA SER A 27 9.77 4.48 11.42
C SER A 27 9.47 3.42 12.48
N ALA A 28 9.47 3.77 13.76
CA ALA A 28 9.10 2.85 14.83
C ALA A 28 7.64 2.38 14.69
N LEU A 29 6.71 3.29 14.39
CA LEU A 29 5.31 2.94 14.14
C LEU A 29 5.15 2.03 12.91
N ALA A 30 5.90 2.27 11.84
CA ALA A 30 5.91 1.39 10.67
C ALA A 30 6.37 -0.02 11.05
N ILE A 31 7.44 -0.15 11.85
CA ILE A 31 7.89 -1.46 12.36
C ILE A 31 6.81 -2.11 13.21
N VAL A 32 6.16 -1.38 14.12
CA VAL A 32 5.08 -1.90 14.96
C VAL A 32 3.89 -2.38 14.12
N SER A 33 3.56 -1.67 13.03
CA SER A 33 2.46 -2.03 12.14
C SER A 33 2.62 -3.40 11.47
N LEU A 34 3.87 -3.88 11.33
CA LEU A 34 4.16 -5.23 10.82
C LEU A 34 3.70 -6.34 11.78
N PHE A 35 3.48 -6.03 13.06
CA PHE A 35 3.01 -6.98 14.06
C PHE A 35 1.55 -6.77 14.44
N PHE A 36 1.08 -5.51 14.43
CA PHE A 36 -0.30 -5.16 14.82
C PHE A 36 -0.84 -4.03 13.91
N PRO A 37 -1.88 -4.26 13.09
CA PRO A 37 -2.61 -5.52 12.86
C PRO A 37 -1.85 -6.58 12.06
N GLY A 38 -0.65 -6.25 11.56
CA GLY A 38 0.12 -7.11 10.65
C GLY A 38 -0.16 -6.80 9.18
N PRO A 39 0.72 -7.25 8.27
CA PRO A 39 0.52 -7.07 6.84
C PRO A 39 -0.57 -8.01 6.31
N ASN A 40 -1.24 -7.60 5.23
CA ASN A 40 -2.08 -8.51 4.45
C ASN A 40 -1.16 -9.44 3.65
N TYR A 41 -0.94 -10.65 4.16
CA TYR A 41 -0.09 -11.64 3.50
C TYR A 41 -0.70 -12.11 2.18
N GLY A 42 0.09 -12.04 1.09
CA GLY A 42 -0.27 -12.61 -0.20
C GLY A 42 -0.10 -14.14 -0.23
N ILE A 43 -0.45 -14.74 -1.36
CA ILE A 43 -0.45 -16.20 -1.57
C ILE A 43 0.91 -16.86 -1.30
N ASP A 44 2.02 -16.16 -1.57
CA ASP A 44 3.38 -16.69 -1.36
C ASP A 44 3.70 -16.93 0.12
N PHE A 45 3.02 -16.23 1.03
CA PHE A 45 3.28 -16.29 2.47
C PHE A 45 2.14 -16.94 3.25
N ALA A 46 0.88 -16.64 2.92
CA ALA A 46 -0.28 -17.23 3.57
C ALA A 46 -0.65 -18.61 2.99
N GLY A 47 -0.17 -18.91 1.77
CA GLY A 47 -0.72 -19.98 0.96
C GLY A 47 -2.09 -19.63 0.39
N GLY A 48 -2.62 -20.47 -0.48
CA GLY A 48 -3.95 -20.27 -1.06
C GLY A 48 -4.07 -20.80 -2.48
N THR A 49 -5.05 -20.29 -3.20
CA THR A 49 -5.30 -20.63 -4.60
C THR A 49 -5.40 -19.34 -5.40
N GLU A 50 -4.60 -19.23 -6.45
CA GLU A 50 -4.70 -18.17 -7.44
C GLU A 50 -5.39 -18.71 -8.69
N ILE A 51 -6.38 -17.97 -9.20
CA ILE A 51 -7.08 -18.31 -10.42
C ILE A 51 -7.04 -17.09 -11.34
N GLN A 52 -6.44 -17.25 -12.52
CA GLN A 52 -6.46 -16.25 -13.57
C GLN A 52 -7.47 -16.65 -14.64
N LEU A 53 -8.42 -15.76 -14.93
CA LEU A 53 -9.50 -15.99 -15.88
C LEU A 53 -9.47 -14.92 -16.97
N ALA A 54 -9.58 -15.35 -18.22
CA ALA A 54 -9.78 -14.44 -19.34
C ALA A 54 -11.28 -14.29 -19.61
N PHE A 55 -11.76 -13.05 -19.59
CA PHE A 55 -13.15 -12.72 -19.89
C PHE A 55 -13.26 -12.14 -21.31
N ASN A 56 -14.33 -12.50 -22.03
CA ASN A 56 -14.60 -12.01 -23.38
C ASN A 56 -15.15 -10.57 -23.43
N GLY A 57 -15.33 -9.93 -22.28
CA GLY A 57 -15.89 -8.58 -22.15
C GLY A 57 -15.44 -7.92 -20.85
N GLU A 58 -15.89 -6.69 -20.63
CA GLU A 58 -15.60 -5.98 -19.39
C GLU A 58 -16.36 -6.61 -18.22
N VAL A 59 -15.62 -7.02 -17.19
CA VAL A 59 -16.18 -7.53 -15.95
C VAL A 59 -15.74 -6.63 -14.80
N SER A 60 -16.71 -6.24 -13.96
CA SER A 60 -16.45 -5.44 -12.78
C SER A 60 -15.80 -6.30 -11.69
N THR A 61 -14.62 -5.89 -11.22
CA THR A 61 -13.95 -6.54 -10.09
C THR A 61 -14.76 -6.44 -8.79
N ALA A 62 -15.59 -5.41 -8.64
CA ALA A 62 -16.47 -5.24 -7.49
C ALA A 62 -17.63 -6.24 -7.51
N GLU A 63 -18.23 -6.47 -8.67
CA GLU A 63 -19.32 -7.45 -8.84
C GLU A 63 -18.81 -8.88 -8.61
N LEU A 64 -17.67 -9.23 -9.22
CA LEU A 64 -17.02 -10.52 -8.99
C LEU A 64 -16.71 -10.76 -7.52
N ARG A 65 -16.17 -9.75 -6.82
CA ARG A 65 -15.89 -9.87 -5.39
C ARG A 65 -17.16 -10.11 -4.58
N GLY A 66 -18.24 -9.38 -4.88
CA GLY A 66 -19.54 -9.59 -4.23
C GLY A 66 -20.10 -11.00 -4.45
N MET A 67 -20.03 -11.51 -5.69
CA MET A 67 -20.44 -12.89 -5.99
C MET A 67 -19.61 -13.93 -5.24
N LEU A 68 -18.29 -13.72 -5.13
CA LEU A 68 -17.40 -14.61 -4.39
C LEU A 68 -17.73 -14.63 -2.89
N ASP A 69 -18.04 -13.47 -2.31
CA ASP A 69 -18.49 -13.37 -0.92
C ASP A 69 -19.81 -14.16 -0.69
N GLU A 70 -20.76 -14.09 -1.63
CA GLU A 70 -22.04 -14.82 -1.56
C GLU A 70 -21.87 -16.34 -1.61
N VAL A 71 -20.89 -16.85 -2.37
CA VAL A 71 -20.62 -18.29 -2.49
C VAL A 71 -19.65 -18.83 -1.43
N GLY A 72 -19.32 -18.01 -0.42
CA GLY A 72 -18.54 -18.43 0.75
C GLY A 72 -17.03 -18.19 0.63
N HIS A 73 -16.56 -17.49 -0.40
CA HIS A 73 -15.17 -17.07 -0.56
C HIS A 73 -14.96 -15.63 -0.07
N GLN A 74 -15.31 -15.41 1.20
CA GLN A 74 -15.21 -14.08 1.83
C GLN A 74 -13.78 -13.56 1.81
N GLY A 75 -13.61 -12.31 1.37
CA GLY A 75 -12.31 -11.63 1.39
C GLY A 75 -11.37 -12.04 0.26
N ALA A 76 -11.89 -12.65 -0.81
CA ALA A 76 -11.12 -12.90 -2.02
C ALA A 76 -10.59 -11.58 -2.63
N ASP A 77 -9.29 -11.55 -2.94
CA ASP A 77 -8.71 -10.43 -3.65
C ASP A 77 -8.90 -10.59 -5.17
N VAL A 78 -9.54 -9.58 -5.77
CA VAL A 78 -9.93 -9.59 -7.19
C VAL A 78 -9.31 -8.38 -7.84
N VAL A 79 -8.32 -8.64 -8.69
CA VAL A 79 -7.55 -7.61 -9.40
C VAL A 79 -7.61 -7.88 -10.90
N LYS A 80 -7.82 -6.83 -11.69
CA LYS A 80 -7.70 -6.91 -13.14
C LYS A 80 -6.21 -6.97 -13.48
N VAL A 81 -5.79 -8.06 -14.12
CA VAL A 81 -4.45 -8.21 -14.65
C VAL A 81 -4.49 -7.89 -16.14
N GLU A 82 -3.62 -7.00 -16.59
CA GLU A 82 -3.37 -6.80 -18.02
C GLU A 82 -2.37 -7.90 -18.44
N GLY A 83 -2.85 -8.83 -19.26
CA GLY A 83 -2.03 -9.88 -19.89
C GLY A 83 -1.58 -9.49 -21.28
#